data_AF-A0A5E6MH14-F1
#
_entry.id   AF-A0A5E6MH14-F1
#
_cell.length_a   1.000
_cell.length_b   1.000
_cell.length_c   1.000
_cell.angle_alpha   90.00
_cell.angle_beta   90.00
_cell.angle_gamma   90.00
#
_symmetry.space_group_name_H-M   'P 1'
#
loop_
_entity.id
_entity.type
_entity.pdbx_description
1 polymer ?
#
loop_
_entity_poly.entity_id
_entity_poly.type
_entity_poly.pdbx_seq_one_letter_code
_entity_poly.pdbx_strand_id
1 'polypeptide(L)'
;MDDKKTVAGAPSAAVAAAPKPAAGGATSASSGPAHCPYRRTTDLLQRLAPNKMRIGFFIGAGCALSIRDADGKPLIPDIDGLTKQIKDSLDKHSALKTFAQTAWDRVIARGIPTPTVEDVLSHIRTLKSLCGKDAKSEVDSFSADILGKLDLTICEQVRTIVNKPLPTSDSPYHILASWIQAIPRERAVEIFTTN
;
A
#
# COMPACT_ATOMS: atom_id res chain seq x y z
N MET A 1 -40.40 51.83 -24.49
CA MET A 1 -40.53 52.28 -23.10
C MET A 1 -41.23 51.19 -22.32
N ASP A 2 -40.45 50.47 -21.50
CA ASP A 2 -40.67 50.22 -20.06
C ASP A 2 -42.13 50.22 -19.56
N ASP A 3 -42.63 49.33 -18.68
CA ASP A 3 -41.99 48.48 -17.68
C ASP A 3 -43.08 47.58 -17.02
N LYS A 4 -42.62 46.49 -16.40
CA LYS A 4 -43.14 45.77 -15.20
C LYS A 4 -44.64 45.40 -15.00
N LYS A 5 -44.85 44.07 -15.10
CA LYS A 5 -45.10 43.10 -13.99
C LYS A 5 -46.31 43.30 -13.06
N THR A 6 -47.22 42.32 -13.05
CA THR A 6 -47.86 41.82 -11.82
C THR A 6 -48.30 40.36 -12.00
N VAL A 7 -47.84 39.47 -11.11
CA VAL A 7 -48.34 38.10 -10.94
C VAL A 7 -49.02 38.06 -9.58
N ALA A 8 -50.30 37.72 -9.57
CA ALA A 8 -51.12 37.48 -8.38
C ALA A 8 -51.11 35.98 -8.03
N GLY A 9 -51.11 35.68 -6.73
CA GLY A 9 -50.90 34.35 -6.17
C GLY A 9 -52.12 33.41 -6.19
N ALA A 10 -51.85 32.15 -5.84
CA ALA A 10 -52.81 31.12 -5.48
C ALA A 10 -52.21 30.24 -4.35
N PRO A 11 -53.04 29.55 -3.54
CA PRO A 11 -52.77 29.32 -2.12
C PRO A 11 -52.19 27.95 -1.75
N SER A 12 -51.76 27.92 -0.48
CA SER A 12 -51.22 26.87 0.38
C SER A 12 -51.84 25.46 0.24
N ALA A 13 -50.96 24.45 0.17
CA ALA A 13 -51.27 23.06 0.47
C ALA A 13 -50.37 22.59 1.63
N ALA A 14 -51.00 22.17 2.72
CA ALA A 14 -50.37 21.64 3.93
C ALA A 14 -49.74 20.27 3.66
N VAL A 15 -48.49 20.08 4.08
CA VAL A 15 -47.78 18.80 4.02
C VAL A 15 -47.82 18.14 5.40
N ALA A 16 -48.33 16.90 5.44
CA ALA A 16 -48.47 16.07 6.62
C ALA A 16 -47.11 15.63 7.19
N ALA A 17 -47.00 15.61 8.52
CA ALA A 17 -45.81 15.21 9.26
C ALA A 17 -45.69 13.67 9.36
N ALA A 18 -44.48 13.15 9.10
CA ALA A 18 -44.13 11.74 9.28
C ALA A 18 -43.74 11.43 10.75
N PRO A 19 -43.97 10.19 11.24
CA PRO A 19 -43.86 9.87 12.67
C PRO A 19 -42.42 9.58 13.13
N LYS A 20 -42.12 9.90 14.39
CA LYS A 20 -40.86 9.59 15.09
C LYS A 20 -40.74 8.09 15.38
N PRO A 21 -39.53 7.50 15.31
CA PRO A 21 -39.32 6.13 15.78
C PRO A 21 -39.10 6.08 17.29
N ALA A 22 -39.66 5.03 17.89
CA ALA A 22 -39.66 4.73 19.31
C ALA A 22 -38.30 4.24 19.82
N ALA A 23 -38.03 4.56 21.08
CA ALA A 23 -36.86 4.13 21.83
C ALA A 23 -36.93 2.63 22.18
N GLY A 24 -35.91 1.87 21.78
CA GLY A 24 -35.62 0.51 22.24
C GLY A 24 -34.20 0.46 22.80
N GLY A 25 -34.06 -0.03 24.03
CA GLY A 25 -32.83 0.04 24.81
C GLY A 25 -31.86 -1.14 24.64
N ALA A 26 -30.68 -0.89 25.21
CA ALA A 26 -29.60 -1.79 25.60
C ALA A 26 -28.67 -2.36 24.51
N THR A 27 -27.46 -1.79 24.44
CA THR A 27 -26.21 -2.56 24.56
C THR A 27 -25.10 -1.64 25.04
N SER A 28 -24.45 -2.00 26.15
CA SER A 28 -23.25 -1.33 26.67
C SER A 28 -22.07 -1.55 25.72
N ALA A 29 -21.92 -0.66 24.74
CA ALA A 29 -20.70 -0.56 23.96
C ALA A 29 -19.68 0.26 24.76
N SER A 30 -18.47 -0.28 24.92
CA SER A 30 -17.32 0.44 25.47
C SER A 30 -17.16 1.77 24.73
N SER A 31 -17.44 2.87 25.42
CA SER A 31 -17.40 4.21 24.83
C SER A 31 -15.97 4.72 24.75
N GLY A 32 -15.14 4.04 23.96
CA GLY A 32 -13.99 4.68 23.34
C GLY A 32 -14.51 5.70 22.32
N PRO A 33 -13.85 6.86 22.14
CA PRO A 33 -14.31 7.85 21.18
C PRO A 33 -14.37 7.21 19.78
N ALA A 34 -15.56 7.24 19.16
CA ALA A 34 -15.77 6.73 17.81
C ALA A 34 -14.77 7.41 16.84
N HIS A 35 -14.01 6.59 16.12
CA HIS A 35 -13.02 7.08 15.17
C HIS A 35 -13.72 7.79 14.00
N CYS A 36 -13.59 9.12 13.92
CA CYS A 36 -14.17 9.92 12.85
C CYS A 36 -13.06 10.39 11.88
N PRO A 37 -13.01 9.89 10.63
CA PRO A 37 -12.00 10.30 9.65
C PRO A 37 -11.97 11.81 9.41
N TYR A 38 -13.15 12.45 9.30
CA TYR A 38 -13.26 13.89 9.09
C TYR A 38 -12.60 14.71 10.22
N ARG A 39 -12.78 14.28 11.47
CA ARG A 39 -12.12 14.92 12.62
C ARG A 39 -10.61 14.76 12.52
N ARG A 40 -10.10 13.57 12.18
CA ARG A 40 -8.66 13.34 12.01
C ARG A 40 -8.04 14.16 10.89
N THR A 41 -8.73 14.30 9.76
CA THR A 41 -8.28 15.17 8.67
C THR A 41 -8.26 16.63 9.10
N THR A 42 -9.28 17.09 9.82
CA THR A 42 -9.35 18.46 10.35
C THR A 42 -8.22 18.72 11.36
N ASP A 43 -8.00 17.80 12.30
CA ASP A 43 -6.90 17.86 13.27
C ASP A 43 -5.53 17.92 12.56
N LEU A 44 -5.34 17.12 11.51
CA LEU A 44 -4.12 17.12 10.71
C LEU A 44 -3.91 18.46 10.01
N LEU A 45 -4.94 18.99 9.34
CA LEU A 45 -4.86 20.30 8.66
C LEU A 45 -4.53 21.43 9.66
N GLN A 46 -5.14 21.42 10.84
CA GLN A 46 -4.85 22.38 11.91
C GLN A 46 -3.42 22.29 12.44
N ARG A 47 -2.78 21.12 12.36
CA ARG A 47 -1.36 20.93 12.71
C ARG A 47 -0.42 21.32 11.58
N LEU A 48 -0.83 21.10 10.34
CA LEU A 48 -0.05 21.43 9.15
C LEU A 48 -0.10 22.92 8.80
N ALA A 49 -1.17 23.64 9.12
CA ALA A 49 -1.32 25.06 8.76
C ALA A 49 -0.35 26.02 9.50
N PRO A 50 -0.16 25.92 10.83
CA PRO A 50 0.76 26.81 11.54
C PRO A 50 2.23 26.49 11.21
N ASN A 51 3.05 27.53 11.16
CA ASN A 51 4.47 27.43 10.84
C ASN A 51 5.38 27.12 12.06
N LYS A 52 4.80 27.10 13.27
CA LYS A 52 5.48 26.85 14.56
C LYS A 52 5.54 25.38 14.98
N MET A 53 4.63 24.56 14.44
CA MET A 53 4.56 23.14 14.76
C MET A 53 5.70 22.40 14.09
N ARG A 54 6.35 21.49 14.83
CA ARG A 54 7.35 20.57 14.26
C ARG A 54 6.63 19.49 13.47
N ILE A 55 7.12 19.23 12.26
CA ILE A 55 6.53 18.24 11.36
C ILE A 55 7.65 17.32 10.89
N GLY A 56 7.40 16.02 11.03
CA GLY A 56 8.17 14.98 10.39
C GLY A 56 7.27 14.17 9.45
N PHE A 57 7.74 13.90 8.24
CA PHE A 57 7.13 12.94 7.33
C PHE A 57 7.92 11.64 7.35
N PHE A 58 7.21 10.52 7.54
CA PHE A 58 7.76 9.19 7.35
C PHE A 58 7.21 8.63 6.04
N ILE A 59 8.07 8.52 5.03
CA ILE A 59 7.75 8.04 3.68
C ILE A 59 8.15 6.57 3.61
N GLY A 60 7.15 5.69 3.53
CA GLY A 60 7.37 4.25 3.40
C GLY A 60 7.40 3.78 1.95
N ALA A 61 7.76 2.50 1.75
CA ALA A 61 7.80 1.87 0.43
C ALA A 61 6.48 2.00 -0.37
N GLY A 62 5.32 2.02 0.32
CA GLY A 62 4.02 2.20 -0.32
C GLY A 62 3.82 3.56 -1.01
N CYS A 63 4.58 4.59 -0.66
CA CYS A 63 4.48 5.89 -1.30
C CYS A 63 4.92 5.85 -2.77
N ALA A 64 5.80 4.92 -3.16
CA ALA A 64 6.24 4.75 -4.55
C ALA A 64 5.09 4.32 -5.48
N LEU A 65 4.01 3.73 -4.96
CA LEU A 65 2.81 3.37 -5.74
C LEU A 65 2.09 4.59 -6.32
N SER A 66 2.24 5.75 -5.68
CA SER A 66 1.62 7.00 -6.13
C SER A 66 2.30 7.58 -7.37
N ILE A 67 3.53 7.15 -7.67
CA ILE A 67 4.29 7.58 -8.83
C ILE A 67 3.85 6.72 -10.01
N ARG A 68 3.38 7.36 -11.08
CA ARG A 68 2.95 6.68 -12.29
C ARG A 68 4.01 6.73 -13.37
N ASP A 69 4.13 5.65 -14.12
CA ASP A 69 4.90 5.60 -15.36
C ASP A 69 4.12 6.26 -16.53
N ALA A 70 4.72 6.24 -17.72
CA ALA A 70 4.10 6.78 -18.94
C ALA A 70 2.80 6.04 -19.33
N ASP A 71 2.65 4.78 -18.93
CA ASP A 71 1.48 3.95 -19.18
C ASP A 71 0.40 4.10 -18.08
N GLY A 72 0.62 4.99 -17.12
CA GLY A 72 -0.29 5.25 -16.00
C GLY A 72 -0.26 4.18 -14.90
N LYS A 73 0.65 3.21 -14.96
CA LYS A 73 0.82 2.17 -13.94
C LYS A 73 1.75 2.65 -12.82
N PRO A 74 1.65 2.09 -11.61
CA PRO A 74 2.60 2.36 -10.54
C PRO A 74 4.03 2.05 -10.99
N LEU A 75 4.96 2.99 -10.79
CA LEU A 75 6.37 2.85 -11.17
C LEU A 75 7.01 1.63 -10.50
N ILE A 76 6.71 1.44 -9.22
CA ILE A 76 7.06 0.26 -8.45
C ILE A 76 5.73 -0.39 -8.03
N PRO A 77 5.51 -1.68 -8.37
CA PRO A 77 4.28 -2.37 -8.01
C PRO A 77 4.19 -2.64 -6.50
N ASP A 78 2.99 -2.96 -6.03
CA ASP A 78 2.76 -3.44 -4.67
C ASP A 78 3.25 -4.89 -4.53
N ILE A 79 3.15 -5.45 -3.32
CA ILE A 79 3.59 -6.83 -3.06
C ILE A 79 2.83 -7.84 -3.95
N ASP A 80 1.55 -7.62 -4.21
CA ASP A 80 0.75 -8.51 -5.07
C ASP A 80 1.21 -8.43 -6.53
N GLY A 81 1.42 -7.23 -7.05
CA GLY A 81 1.94 -7.01 -8.40
C GLY A 81 3.38 -7.52 -8.57
N LEU A 82 4.22 -7.32 -7.55
CA LEU A 82 5.58 -7.84 -7.51
C LEU A 82 5.59 -9.37 -7.51
N THR A 83 4.73 -9.99 -6.69
CA THR A 83 4.61 -11.45 -6.61
C THR A 83 4.20 -12.05 -7.95
N LYS A 84 3.23 -11.45 -8.65
CA LYS A 84 2.81 -11.90 -9.99
C LYS A 84 3.95 -11.82 -11.00
N GLN A 85 4.64 -10.68 -11.07
CA GLN A 85 5.75 -10.50 -12.01
C GLN A 85 6.90 -11.48 -11.75
N ILE A 86 7.22 -11.75 -10.49
CA ILE A 86 8.28 -12.70 -10.12
C ILE A 86 7.85 -14.13 -10.47
N LYS A 87 6.61 -14.51 -10.17
CA LYS A 87 6.07 -15.82 -10.54
C LYS A 87 6.11 -16.02 -12.06
N ASP A 88 5.66 -15.04 -12.83
CA ASP A 88 5.71 -15.06 -14.30
C ASP A 88 7.15 -15.15 -14.83
N SER A 89 8.11 -14.51 -14.16
CA SER A 89 9.53 -14.60 -14.51
C SER A 89 10.11 -15.99 -14.22
N LEU A 90 9.75 -16.59 -13.08
CA LEU A 90 10.20 -17.93 -12.69
C LEU A 90 9.56 -19.02 -13.54
N ASP A 91 8.30 -18.85 -13.96
CA ASP A 91 7.60 -19.80 -14.84
C ASP A 91 8.23 -19.88 -16.25
N LYS A 92 8.98 -18.85 -16.65
CA LYS A 92 9.79 -18.83 -17.88
C LYS A 92 11.18 -19.44 -17.70
N HIS A 93 11.61 -19.70 -16.46
CA HIS A 93 12.95 -20.20 -16.16
C HIS A 93 12.98 -21.74 -16.20
N SER A 94 13.49 -22.31 -17.29
CA SER A 94 13.44 -23.77 -17.57
C SER A 94 13.95 -24.67 -16.44
N ALA A 95 15.08 -24.32 -15.80
CA ALA A 95 15.70 -25.13 -14.76
C ALA A 95 15.08 -24.99 -13.36
N LEU A 96 14.47 -23.84 -13.05
CA LEU A 96 14.02 -23.50 -11.69
C LEU A 96 12.50 -23.55 -11.54
N LYS A 97 11.75 -23.60 -12.64
CA LYS A 97 10.29 -23.61 -12.65
C LYS A 97 9.67 -24.64 -11.72
N THR A 98 10.04 -25.91 -11.85
CA THR A 98 9.46 -27.00 -11.05
C THR A 98 9.73 -26.83 -9.56
N PHE A 99 10.93 -26.38 -9.22
CA PHE A 99 11.34 -26.09 -7.84
C PHE A 99 10.60 -24.87 -7.26
N ALA A 100 10.43 -23.82 -8.06
CA ALA A 100 9.64 -22.65 -7.68
C ALA A 100 8.18 -23.05 -7.43
N GLN A 101 7.55 -23.77 -8.36
CA GLN A 101 6.16 -24.23 -8.20
C GLN A 101 5.98 -25.05 -6.93
N THR A 102 6.91 -25.98 -6.67
CA THR A 102 6.91 -26.78 -5.44
C THR A 102 7.01 -25.92 -4.18
N ALA A 103 7.85 -24.88 -4.19
CA ALA A 103 7.98 -23.96 -3.06
C ALA A 103 6.69 -23.17 -2.81
N TRP A 104 6.04 -22.68 -3.87
CA TRP A 104 4.74 -22.00 -3.78
C TRP A 104 3.64 -22.94 -3.24
N ASP A 105 3.53 -24.14 -3.79
CA ASP A 105 2.53 -25.13 -3.39
C ASP A 105 2.68 -25.53 -1.91
N ARG A 106 3.91 -25.60 -1.39
CA ARG A 106 4.16 -25.87 0.03
C ARG A 106 3.72 -24.74 0.94
N VAL A 107 3.91 -23.49 0.52
CA VAL A 107 3.43 -22.35 1.30
C VAL A 107 1.90 -22.34 1.33
N ILE A 108 1.25 -22.71 0.22
CA ILE A 108 -0.21 -22.90 0.17
C ILE A 108 -0.65 -24.03 1.11
N ALA A 109 0.03 -25.17 1.09
CA ALA A 109 -0.27 -26.31 1.95
C ALA A 109 -0.11 -26.01 3.46
N ARG A 110 0.67 -24.98 3.82
CA ARG A 110 0.83 -24.49 5.21
C ARG A 110 -0.33 -23.59 5.67
N GLY A 111 -1.31 -23.31 4.82
CA GLY A 111 -2.49 -22.53 5.15
C GLY A 111 -2.47 -21.08 4.69
N ILE A 112 -1.56 -20.71 3.78
CA ILE A 112 -1.52 -19.36 3.17
C ILE A 112 -2.10 -19.46 1.74
N PRO A 113 -3.40 -19.18 1.52
CA PRO A 113 -4.05 -19.45 0.23
C PRO A 113 -3.50 -18.56 -0.91
N THR A 114 -3.03 -17.36 -0.60
CA THR A 114 -2.47 -16.40 -1.54
C THR A 114 -1.07 -16.00 -1.09
N PRO A 115 -0.06 -16.84 -1.30
CA PRO A 115 1.30 -16.58 -0.83
C PRO A 115 1.93 -15.42 -1.59
N THR A 116 2.56 -14.52 -0.85
CA THR A 116 3.38 -13.43 -1.38
C THR A 116 4.79 -13.94 -1.68
N VAL A 117 5.57 -13.14 -2.43
CA VAL A 117 7.00 -13.41 -2.61
C VAL A 117 7.76 -13.50 -1.29
N GLU A 118 7.34 -12.75 -0.26
CA GLU A 118 7.99 -12.74 1.05
C GLU A 118 7.76 -14.05 1.81
N ASP A 119 6.55 -14.60 1.73
CA ASP A 119 6.21 -15.90 2.32
C ASP A 119 7.07 -17.01 1.72
N VAL A 120 7.25 -16.97 0.39
CA VAL A 120 8.04 -17.97 -0.31
C VAL A 120 9.53 -17.80 -0.06
N LEU A 121 10.07 -16.58 -0.09
CA LEU A 121 11.45 -16.32 0.29
C LEU A 121 11.73 -16.76 1.72
N SER A 122 10.82 -16.47 2.66
CA SER A 122 10.92 -16.93 4.04
C SER A 122 10.98 -18.45 4.11
N HIS A 123 10.09 -19.14 3.38
CA HIS A 123 10.08 -20.60 3.30
C HIS A 123 11.39 -21.17 2.74
N ILE A 124 11.87 -20.66 1.61
CA ILE A 124 13.12 -21.07 0.96
C ILE A 124 14.31 -20.90 1.92
N ARG A 125 14.39 -19.75 2.61
CA ARG A 125 15.47 -19.45 3.56
C ARG A 125 15.41 -20.35 4.79
N THR A 126 14.22 -20.66 5.30
CA THR A 126 14.06 -21.65 6.37
C THR A 126 14.52 -23.02 5.91
N LEU A 127 14.10 -23.51 4.74
CA LEU A 127 14.56 -24.79 4.20
C LEU A 127 16.09 -24.81 4.05
N LYS A 128 16.66 -23.72 3.52
CA LYS A 128 18.11 -23.58 3.35
C LYS A 128 18.85 -23.64 4.69
N SER A 129 18.29 -23.08 5.75
CA SER A 129 18.89 -23.15 7.10
C SER A 129 18.83 -24.55 7.72
N LEU A 130 17.89 -25.39 7.27
CA LEU A 130 17.73 -26.77 7.71
C LEU A 130 18.62 -27.74 6.92
N CYS A 131 19.00 -27.39 5.68
CA CYS A 131 19.99 -28.14 4.94
C CYS A 131 21.34 -28.05 5.66
N GLY A 132 21.82 -29.17 6.20
CA GLY A 132 23.12 -29.25 6.87
C GLY A 132 24.28 -28.83 5.96
N LYS A 133 25.48 -28.63 6.54
CA LYS A 133 26.69 -28.19 5.79
C LYS A 133 27.12 -29.16 4.68
N ASP A 134 26.66 -30.41 4.75
CA ASP A 134 26.97 -31.43 3.75
C ASP A 134 26.05 -31.32 2.54
N ALA A 135 26.63 -31.04 1.37
CA ALA A 135 25.95 -30.81 0.09
C ALA A 135 25.07 -31.97 -0.42
N LYS A 136 25.04 -33.11 0.29
CA LYS A 136 24.20 -34.29 -0.03
C LYS A 136 22.91 -34.37 0.79
N SER A 137 22.74 -33.50 1.78
CA SER A 137 21.52 -33.47 2.59
C SER A 137 20.42 -32.76 1.81
N GLU A 138 19.52 -33.53 1.22
CA GLU A 138 18.27 -33.00 0.67
C GLU A 138 17.25 -32.84 1.79
N VAL A 139 16.69 -31.65 1.93
CA VAL A 139 15.58 -31.41 2.84
C VAL A 139 14.35 -31.22 1.98
N ASP A 140 13.40 -32.13 2.14
CA ASP A 140 12.10 -32.03 1.49
C ASP A 140 12.27 -31.89 -0.04
N SER A 141 13.09 -32.76 -0.66
CA SER A 141 13.41 -32.75 -2.11
C SER A 141 14.11 -31.49 -2.65
N PHE A 142 14.61 -30.61 -1.78
CA PHE A 142 15.44 -29.48 -2.16
C PHE A 142 16.88 -29.67 -1.71
N SER A 143 17.83 -29.40 -2.60
CA SER A 143 19.25 -29.26 -2.24
C SER A 143 19.56 -27.83 -1.82
N ALA A 144 20.60 -27.65 -0.99
CA ALA A 144 21.06 -26.34 -0.57
C ALA A 144 21.47 -25.42 -1.75
N ASP A 145 22.03 -26.00 -2.81
CA ASP A 145 22.41 -25.27 -4.03
C ASP A 145 21.19 -24.75 -4.80
N ILE A 146 20.15 -25.58 -4.95
CA ILE A 146 18.90 -25.17 -5.63
C ILE A 146 18.20 -24.07 -4.83
N LEU A 147 18.11 -24.19 -3.51
CA LEU A 147 17.52 -23.16 -2.64
C LEU A 147 18.31 -21.85 -2.70
N GLY A 148 19.64 -21.94 -2.75
CA GLY A 148 20.52 -20.79 -2.93
C GLY A 148 20.30 -20.09 -4.27
N LYS A 149 20.23 -20.86 -5.37
CA LYS A 149 19.95 -20.33 -6.71
C LYS A 149 18.56 -19.69 -6.79
N LEU A 150 17.55 -20.31 -6.17
CA LEU A 150 16.19 -19.79 -6.17
C LEU A 150 16.09 -18.46 -5.39
N ASP A 151 16.68 -18.39 -4.20
CA ASP A 151 16.74 -17.16 -3.39
C ASP A 151 17.45 -16.02 -4.14
N LEU A 152 18.62 -16.29 -4.74
CA LEU A 152 19.36 -15.29 -5.53
C LEU A 152 18.56 -14.83 -6.76
N THR A 153 17.99 -15.78 -7.52
CA THR A 153 17.21 -15.45 -8.72
C THR A 153 16.01 -14.57 -8.37
N ILE A 154 15.29 -14.90 -7.30
CA ILE A 154 14.17 -14.06 -6.83
C ILE A 154 14.67 -12.68 -6.43
N CYS A 155 15.76 -12.58 -5.65
CA CYS A 155 16.31 -11.29 -5.21
C CYS A 155 16.76 -10.41 -6.39
N GLU A 156 17.36 -11.00 -7.42
CA GLU A 156 17.76 -10.30 -8.65
C GLU A 156 16.54 -9.79 -9.44
N GLN A 157 15.48 -10.59 -9.53
CA GLN A 157 14.24 -10.16 -10.18
C GLN A 157 13.56 -9.03 -9.39
N VAL A 158 13.47 -9.15 -8.06
CA VAL A 158 12.98 -8.06 -7.19
C VAL A 158 13.78 -6.78 -7.46
N ARG A 159 15.11 -6.85 -7.42
CA ARG A 159 16.00 -5.70 -7.66
C ARG A 159 15.74 -5.08 -9.03
N THR A 160 15.57 -5.89 -10.07
CA THR A 160 15.33 -5.42 -11.44
C THR A 160 13.98 -4.70 -11.56
N ILE A 161 12.95 -5.18 -10.86
CA ILE A 161 11.61 -4.58 -10.88
C ILE A 161 11.61 -3.25 -10.11
N VAL A 162 12.23 -3.18 -8.93
CA VAL A 162 12.19 -1.98 -8.07
C VAL A 162 13.22 -0.91 -8.46
N ASN A 163 14.29 -1.29 -9.17
CA ASN A 163 15.33 -0.35 -9.61
C ASN A 163 14.86 0.44 -10.85
N LYS A 164 14.02 1.44 -10.62
CA LYS A 164 13.47 2.32 -11.65
C LYS A 164 13.95 3.76 -11.44
N PRO A 165 14.33 4.48 -12.51
CA PRO A 165 14.60 5.91 -12.40
C PRO A 165 13.30 6.64 -12.06
N LEU A 166 13.40 7.64 -11.18
CA LEU A 166 12.27 8.50 -10.86
C LEU A 166 11.96 9.44 -12.03
N PRO A 167 10.67 9.78 -12.26
CA PRO A 167 10.29 10.81 -13.22
C PRO A 167 10.94 12.15 -12.89
N THR A 168 11.31 12.90 -13.93
CA THR A 168 12.06 14.16 -13.81
C THR A 168 11.19 15.38 -13.49
N SER A 169 9.87 15.27 -13.57
CA SER A 169 8.93 16.33 -13.18
C SER A 169 7.61 15.77 -12.66
N ASP A 170 6.83 16.60 -11.97
CA ASP A 170 5.41 16.39 -11.63
C ASP A 170 5.06 15.13 -10.83
N SER A 171 6.04 14.52 -10.17
CA SER A 171 5.78 13.41 -9.26
C SER A 171 5.17 13.89 -7.92
N PRO A 172 4.44 13.03 -7.20
CA PRO A 172 3.96 13.36 -5.85
C PRO A 172 5.05 13.83 -4.88
N TYR A 173 6.30 13.39 -5.07
CA TYR A 173 7.44 13.87 -4.29
C TYR A 173 7.83 15.32 -4.63
N HIS A 174 7.72 15.73 -5.90
CA HIS A 174 7.90 17.13 -6.29
C HIS A 174 6.81 18.03 -5.70
N ILE A 175 5.57 17.54 -5.67
CA ILE A 175 4.44 18.26 -5.04
C ILE A 175 4.70 18.44 -3.54
N LEU A 176 5.13 17.38 -2.85
CA LEU A 176 5.50 17.45 -1.44
C LEU A 176 6.65 18.43 -1.21
N ALA A 177 7.72 18.37 -2.01
CA ALA A 177 8.86 19.28 -1.91
C ALA A 177 8.44 20.75 -2.12
N SER A 178 7.58 21.00 -3.11
CA SER A 178 7.03 22.33 -3.39
C SER A 178 6.20 22.85 -2.22
N TRP A 179 5.38 21.98 -1.60
CA TRP A 179 4.60 22.34 -0.41
C TRP A 179 5.50 22.67 0.79
N ILE A 180 6.58 21.90 1.01
CA ILE A 180 7.56 22.17 2.07
C ILE A 180 8.21 23.54 1.85
N GLN A 181 8.56 23.89 0.60
CA GLN A 181 9.17 25.17 0.26
C GLN A 181 8.19 26.35 0.39
N ALA A 182 6.91 26.14 0.09
CA ALA A 182 5.91 27.22 0.03
C ALA A 182 5.59 27.85 1.39
N ILE A 183 5.79 27.13 2.50
CA ILE A 183 5.45 27.60 3.84
C ILE A 183 6.76 27.90 4.61
N PRO A 184 7.11 29.17 4.86
CA PRO A 184 8.27 29.51 5.69
C PRO A 184 8.00 29.09 7.15
N ARG A 185 8.69 28.03 7.60
CA ARG A 185 8.57 27.46 8.94
C ARG A 185 9.70 27.88 9.85
N GLU A 186 9.39 28.03 11.15
CA GLU A 186 10.39 28.34 12.18
C GLU A 186 11.39 27.19 12.37
N ARG A 187 10.96 25.95 12.09
CA ARG A 187 11.79 24.75 12.11
C ARG A 187 11.68 24.01 10.79
N ALA A 188 12.79 23.40 10.38
CA ALA A 188 12.83 22.58 9.18
C ALA A 188 11.85 21.39 9.29
N VAL A 189 11.32 20.98 8.13
CA VAL A 189 10.55 19.74 8.02
C VAL A 189 11.52 18.57 7.99
N GLU A 190 11.28 17.56 8.82
CA GLU A 190 12.08 16.35 8.87
C GLU A 190 11.49 15.30 7.91
N ILE A 191 12.33 14.65 7.11
CA ILE A 191 11.92 13.57 6.21
C ILE A 191 12.66 12.31 6.63
N PHE A 192 11.88 11.26 6.86
CA PHE A 192 12.36 9.92 7.19
C PHE A 192 11.89 8.96 6.09
N THR A 193 12.78 8.06 5.67
CA THR A 193 12.50 7.02 4.68
C THR A 193 13.04 5.70 5.17
N THR A 194 12.35 4.60 4.85
CA THR A 194 12.85 3.23 5.08
C THR A 194 13.73 2.71 3.95
N ASN A 195 13.69 3.38 2.80
CA ASN A 195 14.52 3.09 1.62
C ASN A 195 15.76 3.98 1.58
#